data_AF-A0A4V6QM82-F1
#
_entry.id   AF-A0A4V6QM82-F1
#
_cell.length_a   1.000
_cell.length_b   1.000
_cell.length_c   1.000
_cell.angle_alpha   90.00
_cell.angle_beta   90.00
_cell.angle_gamma   90.00
#
_symmetry.space_group_name_H-M   'P 1'
#
loop_
_entity.id
_entity.type
_entity.pdbx_description
1 polymer ?
#
loop_
_entity_poly.entity_id
_entity_poly.type
_entity_poly.pdbx_seq_one_letter_code
_entity_poly.pdbx_strand_id
1 'polypeptide(L)'
;MLEAKMQAELSNLSLQGFKFALDEHALVSITNPEGKITYVNEKFCNVSKYSPEELLGKDHRIINSGHHPKEFFHGLWKNLKNKEVWRGEIKNRAKDGSYYWVQSTIVPLLDLDGNPNQFIAIRTDITEQKKLPELSP
;
A
#
# COMPACT_ATOMS: atom_id res chain seq x y z
N MET A 1 -26.38 -0.15 27.13
CA MET A 1 -26.65 0.32 25.74
C MET A 1 -25.95 1.64 25.43
N LEU A 2 -26.10 2.69 26.24
CA LEU A 2 -25.45 3.99 26.01
C LEU A 2 -23.92 3.93 26.04
N GLU A 3 -23.34 3.22 27.02
CA GLU A 3 -21.88 3.05 27.14
C GLU A 3 -21.26 2.33 25.94
N ALA A 4 -21.88 1.23 25.47
CA ALA A 4 -21.42 0.50 24.30
C ALA A 4 -21.45 1.35 23.02
N LYS A 5 -22.48 2.20 22.87
CA LYS A 5 -22.57 3.14 21.75
C LYS A 5 -21.44 4.18 21.80
N MET A 6 -21.21 4.76 22.98
CA MET A 6 -20.16 5.76 23.18
C MET A 6 -18.75 5.15 22.94
N GLN A 7 -18.51 3.91 23.37
CA GLN A 7 -17.26 3.21 23.11
C GLN A 7 -17.03 2.96 21.61
N ALA A 8 -18.08 2.60 20.86
CA ALA A 8 -18.01 2.41 19.43
C ALA A 8 -17.71 3.73 18.69
N GLU A 9 -18.35 4.83 19.10
CA GLU A 9 -18.10 6.17 18.54
C GLU A 9 -16.65 6.63 18.77
N LEU A 10 -16.12 6.46 19.99
CA LEU A 10 -14.72 6.77 20.29
C LEU A 10 -13.74 5.92 19.49
N SER A 11 -14.03 4.63 19.32
CA SER A 11 -13.20 3.73 18.51
C SER A 11 -13.21 4.15 17.03
N ASN A 12 -14.36 4.56 16.49
CA ASN A 12 -14.47 5.07 15.13
C ASN A 12 -13.69 6.38 14.95
N LEU A 13 -13.80 7.31 15.90
CA LEU A 13 -13.05 8.56 15.88
C LEU A 13 -11.53 8.30 15.90
N SER A 14 -11.07 7.36 16.72
CA SER A 14 -9.67 6.96 16.76
C SER A 14 -9.20 6.37 15.43
N LEU A 15 -9.99 5.48 14.80
CA LEU A 15 -9.68 4.91 13.49
C LEU A 15 -9.62 5.98 12.39
N GLN A 16 -10.53 6.96 12.41
CA GLN A 16 -10.49 8.09 11.49
C GLN A 16 -9.23 8.94 11.68
N GLY A 17 -8.83 9.19 12.93
CA GLY A 17 -7.58 9.88 13.26
C GLY A 17 -6.35 9.15 12.74
N PHE A 18 -6.26 7.83 12.96
CA PHE A 18 -5.16 7.01 12.43
C PHE A 18 -5.13 7.01 10.90
N LYS A 19 -6.30 6.87 10.26
CA LYS A 19 -6.40 6.92 8.80
C LYS A 19 -5.91 8.27 8.27
N PHE A 20 -6.37 9.37 8.86
CA PHE A 20 -5.96 10.72 8.46
C PHE A 20 -4.44 10.91 8.60
N ALA A 21 -3.85 10.50 9.72
CA ALA A 21 -2.40 10.59 9.92
C ALA A 21 -1.61 9.78 8.88
N LEU A 22 -2.10 8.59 8.50
CA LEU A 22 -1.50 7.78 7.44
C LEU A 22 -1.64 8.44 6.06
N ASP A 23 -2.79 9.06 5.80
CA ASP A 23 -3.06 9.75 4.54
C ASP A 23 -2.12 10.94 4.30
N GLU A 24 -1.80 11.68 5.36
CA GLU A 24 -0.85 12.78 5.33
C GLU A 24 0.61 12.31 5.20
N HIS A 25 0.96 11.19 5.85
CA HIS A 25 2.34 10.75 5.95
C HIS A 25 2.80 9.90 4.76
N ALA A 26 2.02 8.88 4.38
CA ALA A 26 2.48 7.77 3.54
C ALA A 26 1.57 7.52 2.34
N LEU A 27 2.09 6.83 1.32
CA LEU A 27 1.27 6.30 0.24
C LEU A 27 0.52 5.08 0.76
N VAL A 28 -0.81 5.11 0.70
CA VAL A 28 -1.66 4.00 1.17
C VAL A 28 -2.45 3.44 0.01
N SER A 29 -2.49 2.11 -0.08
CA SER A 29 -3.44 1.41 -0.95
C SER A 29 -3.94 0.14 -0.27
N ILE A 30 -5.17 -0.24 -0.55
CA ILE A 30 -5.75 -1.53 -0.14
C ILE A 30 -6.12 -2.31 -1.40
N THR A 31 -5.86 -3.62 -1.38
CA THR A 31 -6.34 -4.52 -2.42
C THR A 31 -7.21 -5.62 -1.84
N ASN A 32 -8.07 -6.19 -2.69
CA ASN A 32 -8.75 -7.45 -2.43
C ASN A 32 -7.76 -8.65 -2.58
N PRO A 33 -8.21 -9.91 -2.37
CA PRO A 33 -7.34 -11.09 -2.44
C PRO A 33 -6.72 -11.32 -3.82
N GLU A 34 -7.39 -10.87 -4.90
CA GLU A 34 -6.90 -10.96 -6.28
C GLU A 34 -5.91 -9.83 -6.65
N GLY A 35 -5.59 -8.93 -5.72
CA GLY A 35 -4.69 -7.80 -5.95
C GLY A 35 -5.33 -6.64 -6.72
N LYS A 36 -6.67 -6.57 -6.78
CA LYS A 36 -7.40 -5.41 -7.31
C LYS A 36 -7.47 -4.32 -6.25
N ILE A 37 -7.14 -3.10 -6.64
CA ILE A 37 -7.16 -1.93 -5.78
C ILE A 37 -8.60 -1.62 -5.38
N THR A 38 -8.86 -1.57 -4.08
CA THR A 38 -10.16 -1.19 -3.49
C THR A 38 -10.11 0.17 -2.82
N TYR A 39 -8.91 0.65 -2.49
CA TYR A 39 -8.69 1.98 -1.91
C TYR A 39 -7.30 2.50 -2.25
N VAL A 40 -7.19 3.81 -2.46
CA VAL A 40 -5.95 4.58 -2.53
C VAL A 40 -6.16 5.93 -1.85
N ASN A 41 -5.10 6.48 -1.27
CA ASN A 41 -5.13 7.83 -0.73
C ASN A 41 -4.58 8.86 -1.73
N GLU A 42 -4.76 10.14 -1.41
CA GLU A 42 -4.36 11.24 -2.28
C GLU A 42 -2.85 11.23 -2.56
N LYS A 43 -2.02 10.97 -1.55
CA LYS A 43 -0.56 10.89 -1.73
C LYS A 43 -0.16 9.80 -2.73
N PHE A 44 -0.82 8.64 -2.70
CA PHE A 44 -0.60 7.59 -3.71
C PHE A 44 -0.94 8.09 -5.12
N CYS A 45 -2.09 8.75 -5.29
CA CYS A 45 -2.50 9.33 -6.57
C CYS A 45 -1.50 10.37 -7.07
N ASN A 46 -1.05 11.28 -6.18
CA ASN A 46 -0.11 12.34 -6.52
C ASN A 46 1.25 11.79 -7.00
N VAL A 47 1.81 10.80 -6.30
CA VAL A 47 3.10 10.20 -6.67
C VAL A 47 2.98 9.32 -7.91
N SER A 48 1.93 8.50 -8.01
CA SER A 48 1.72 7.61 -9.16
C SER A 48 1.20 8.33 -10.40
N LYS A 49 0.68 9.55 -10.24
CA LYS A 49 0.07 10.41 -11.27
C LYS A 49 -1.16 9.79 -11.93
N TYR A 50 -1.79 8.83 -11.27
CA TYR A 50 -3.08 8.29 -11.65
C TYR A 50 -4.19 8.91 -10.82
N SER A 51 -5.36 9.08 -11.40
CA SER A 51 -6.55 9.44 -10.62
C SER A 51 -7.10 8.23 -9.86
N PRO A 52 -7.89 8.43 -8.80
CA PRO A 52 -8.56 7.34 -8.10
C PRO A 52 -9.40 6.47 -9.04
N GLU A 53 -10.12 7.07 -9.99
CA GLU A 53 -11.01 6.37 -10.93
C GLU A 53 -10.24 5.45 -11.88
N GLU A 54 -8.99 5.80 -12.19
CA GLU A 54 -8.10 4.98 -13.01
C GLU A 54 -7.48 3.82 -12.23
N LEU A 55 -7.37 3.95 -10.90
CA LEU A 55 -6.76 2.96 -10.02
C LEU A 55 -7.76 1.96 -9.47
N LEU A 56 -8.95 2.41 -9.06
CA LEU A 56 -9.96 1.57 -8.41
C LEU A 56 -10.43 0.45 -9.33
N GLY A 57 -10.46 -0.77 -8.79
CA GLY A 57 -10.79 -2.00 -9.52
C GLY A 57 -9.68 -2.50 -10.46
N LYS A 58 -8.60 -1.75 -10.66
CA LYS A 58 -7.46 -2.21 -11.45
C LYS A 58 -6.54 -3.08 -10.63
N ASP A 59 -5.80 -3.90 -11.37
CA ASP A 59 -4.72 -4.68 -10.79
C ASP A 59 -3.59 -3.76 -10.30
N HIS A 60 -3.05 -4.01 -9.10
CA HIS A 60 -1.95 -3.21 -8.56
C HIS A 60 -0.72 -3.18 -9.49
N ARG A 61 -0.58 -4.17 -10.38
CA ARG A 61 0.44 -4.20 -11.45
C ARG A 61 0.39 -3.01 -12.43
N ILE A 62 -0.66 -2.18 -12.43
CA ILE A 62 -0.74 -0.98 -13.28
C ILE A 62 0.46 -0.04 -13.12
N ILE A 63 1.01 0.07 -11.90
CA ILE A 63 2.21 0.90 -11.61
C ILE A 63 3.53 0.12 -11.70
N ASN A 64 3.52 -1.12 -12.19
CA ASN A 64 4.73 -1.93 -12.25
C ASN A 64 5.73 -1.35 -13.27
N SER A 65 6.98 -1.18 -12.85
CA SER A 65 8.08 -0.68 -13.68
C SER A 65 8.72 -1.73 -14.59
N GLY A 66 8.53 -3.02 -14.29
CA GLY A 66 9.27 -4.13 -14.91
C GLY A 66 10.71 -4.30 -14.38
N HIS A 67 11.12 -3.51 -13.38
CA HIS A 67 12.48 -3.58 -12.82
C HIS A 67 12.73 -4.85 -12.00
N HIS A 68 11.73 -5.29 -11.24
CA HIS A 68 11.84 -6.44 -10.36
C HIS A 68 11.50 -7.73 -11.09
N PRO A 69 12.27 -8.82 -10.87
CA PRO A 69 12.01 -10.11 -11.52
C PRO A 69 10.70 -10.74 -11.00
N LYS A 70 10.14 -11.71 -11.71
CA LYS A 70 8.85 -12.32 -11.34
C LYS A 70 8.92 -13.01 -9.98
N GLU A 71 10.07 -13.59 -9.66
CA GLU A 71 10.37 -14.32 -8.42
C GLU A 71 10.26 -13.39 -7.20
N PHE A 72 10.61 -12.11 -7.35
CA PHE A 72 10.46 -11.11 -6.31
C PHE A 72 8.99 -10.97 -5.89
N PHE A 73 8.09 -10.80 -6.86
CA PHE A 73 6.65 -10.71 -6.60
C PHE A 73 6.06 -12.04 -6.15
N HIS A 74 6.58 -13.17 -6.61
CA HIS A 74 6.17 -14.48 -6.11
C HIS A 74 6.46 -14.61 -4.61
N GLY A 75 7.65 -14.19 -4.16
CA GLY A 75 8.00 -14.14 -2.74
C GLY A 75 7.06 -13.24 -1.94
N LEU A 76 6.74 -12.05 -2.46
CA LEU A 76 5.76 -11.15 -1.86
C LEU A 76 4.41 -11.85 -1.67
N TRP A 77 3.85 -12.44 -2.73
CA TRP A 77 2.55 -13.09 -2.66
C TRP A 77 2.55 -14.33 -1.76
N LYS A 78 3.67 -15.07 -1.70
CA LYS A 78 3.83 -16.21 -0.81
C LYS A 78 3.70 -15.76 0.66
N ASN A 79 4.43 -14.73 1.07
CA ASN A 79 4.34 -14.20 2.44
C ASN A 79 2.91 -13.77 2.78
N LEU A 80 2.28 -12.98 1.91
CA LEU A 80 0.93 -12.47 2.14
C LEU A 80 -0.11 -13.59 2.27
N LYS A 81 -0.03 -14.62 1.42
CA LYS A 81 -0.91 -15.79 1.49
C LYS A 81 -0.66 -16.65 2.74
N ASN A 82 0.56 -16.66 3.24
CA ASN A 82 0.93 -17.30 4.50
C ASN A 82 0.60 -16.45 5.74
N LYS A 83 -0.15 -15.35 5.58
CA LYS A 83 -0.55 -14.44 6.67
C LYS A 83 0.64 -13.70 7.30
N GLU A 84 1.74 -13.59 6.56
CA GLU A 84 2.97 -12.92 6.99
C GLU A 84 3.02 -11.50 6.42
N VAL A 85 3.60 -10.58 7.21
CA VAL A 85 3.87 -9.22 6.75
C VAL A 85 5.03 -9.23 5.77
N TRP A 86 4.85 -8.61 4.60
CA TRP A 86 5.92 -8.40 3.64
C TRP A 86 6.53 -7.00 3.78
N ARG A 87 7.85 -6.90 3.65
CA ARG A 87 8.60 -5.63 3.65
C ARG A 87 9.62 -5.65 2.53
N GLY A 88 9.79 -4.50 1.87
CA GLY A 88 10.81 -4.36 0.83
C GLY A 88 10.67 -3.06 0.04
N GLU A 89 11.61 -2.84 -0.87
CA GLU A 89 11.64 -1.67 -1.74
C GLU A 89 11.14 -2.04 -3.14
N ILE A 90 10.25 -1.22 -3.69
CA ILE A 90 9.65 -1.44 -5.01
C ILE A 90 9.91 -0.23 -5.89
N LYS A 91 10.46 -0.45 -7.09
CA LYS A 91 10.51 0.55 -8.15
C LYS A 91 9.23 0.48 -8.95
N ASN A 92 8.51 1.60 -9.03
CA ASN A 92 7.26 1.72 -9.77
C ASN A 92 7.40 2.73 -10.92
N ARG A 93 6.47 2.67 -11.86
CA ARG A 93 6.34 3.60 -12.97
C ARG A 93 5.01 4.35 -12.85
N ALA A 94 5.08 5.67 -12.82
CA ALA A 94 3.94 6.56 -12.80
C ALA A 94 3.27 6.62 -14.19
N LYS A 95 2.07 7.20 -14.24
CA LYS A 95 1.27 7.32 -15.48
C LYS A 95 2.01 8.01 -16.63
N ASP A 96 2.80 9.02 -16.31
CA ASP A 96 3.59 9.78 -17.29
C ASP A 96 4.89 9.08 -17.71
N GLY A 97 5.14 7.86 -17.23
CA GLY A 97 6.34 7.08 -17.52
C GLY A 97 7.51 7.35 -16.57
N SER A 98 7.43 8.33 -15.66
CA SER A 98 8.47 8.58 -14.67
C SER A 98 8.58 7.43 -13.66
N TYR A 99 9.78 7.20 -13.13
CA TYR A 99 10.04 6.16 -12.13
C TYR A 99 10.13 6.74 -10.73
N TYR A 100 9.61 6.00 -9.76
CA TYR A 100 9.69 6.32 -8.35
C TYR A 100 9.97 5.05 -7.53
N TRP A 101 10.62 5.23 -6.38
CA TRP A 101 10.95 4.16 -5.45
C TRP A 101 10.17 4.30 -4.17
N VAL A 102 9.67 3.18 -3.66
CA VAL A 102 8.94 3.14 -2.40
C VAL A 102 9.48 2.07 -1.48
N GLN A 103 9.71 2.42 -0.22
CA GLN A 103 9.88 1.45 0.85
C GLN A 103 8.49 1.05 1.36
N SER A 104 8.16 -0.23 1.30
CA SER A 104 6.79 -0.72 1.50
C SER A 104 6.70 -1.72 2.65
N THR A 105 5.63 -1.62 3.43
CA THR A 105 5.14 -2.68 4.33
C THR A 105 3.74 -3.07 3.89
N ILE A 106 3.51 -4.37 3.68
CA ILE A 106 2.22 -4.91 3.23
C ILE A 106 1.73 -5.94 4.24
N VAL A 107 0.53 -5.71 4.78
CA VAL A 107 -0.07 -6.49 5.86
C VAL A 107 -1.34 -7.17 5.36
N PRO A 108 -1.47 -8.50 5.52
CA PRO A 108 -2.73 -9.20 5.27
C PRO A 108 -3.74 -8.94 6.39
N LEU A 109 -4.95 -8.54 6.02
CA LEU A 109 -6.12 -8.52 6.89
C LEU A 109 -6.93 -9.80 6.64
N LEU A 110 -7.23 -10.49 7.73
CA LEU A 110 -7.91 -11.78 7.71
C LEU A 110 -9.43 -11.60 7.86
N ASP A 111 -10.21 -12.48 7.24
CA ASP A 111 -11.63 -12.65 7.54
C ASP A 111 -11.86 -13.47 8.82
N LEU A 112 -13.12 -13.77 9.13
CA LEU A 112 -13.52 -14.53 10.31
C LEU A 112 -13.05 -15.99 10.27
N ASP A 113 -12.82 -16.54 9.07
CA ASP A 113 -12.29 -17.89 8.87
C ASP A 113 -10.75 -17.91 8.91
N GLY A 114 -10.12 -16.75 9.13
CA GLY A 114 -8.68 -16.57 9.22
C GLY A 114 -7.98 -16.57 7.87
N ASN A 115 -8.70 -16.39 6.76
CA ASN A 115 -8.13 -16.31 5.41
C ASN A 115 -7.84 -14.85 5.03
N PRO A 116 -6.77 -14.57 4.27
CA PRO A 116 -6.51 -13.21 3.78
C PRO A 116 -7.66 -12.71 2.89
N ASN A 117 -8.32 -11.65 3.35
CA ASN A 117 -9.44 -11.00 2.66
C ASN A 117 -9.02 -9.65 2.04
N GLN A 118 -8.04 -8.97 2.62
CA GLN A 118 -7.51 -7.72 2.07
C GLN A 118 -6.01 -7.61 2.33
N PHE A 119 -5.32 -6.81 1.53
CA PHE A 119 -3.92 -6.44 1.76
C PHE A 119 -3.80 -4.94 1.86
N ILE A 120 -3.33 -4.44 3.01
CA ILE A 120 -3.05 -3.01 3.20
C ILE A 120 -1.56 -2.79 2.98
N ALA A 121 -1.23 -1.86 2.11
CA ALA A 121 0.13 -1.45 1.85
C ALA A 121 0.35 0.01 2.24
N ILE A 122 1.32 0.24 3.12
CA ILE A 122 1.78 1.56 3.55
C ILE A 122 3.20 1.73 3.03
N ARG A 123 3.47 2.88 2.40
CA ARG A 123 4.74 3.10 1.71
C ARG A 123 5.28 4.51 1.91
N THR A 124 6.60 4.58 2.05
CA THR A 124 7.36 5.83 2.06
C THR A 124 8.00 6.02 0.70
N ASP A 125 7.85 7.21 0.11
CA ASP A 125 8.59 7.57 -1.10
C ASP A 125 10.06 7.80 -0.74
N ILE A 126 10.93 7.01 -1.36
CA ILE A 126 12.39 7.05 -1.18
C ILE A 126 13.11 7.42 -2.48
N THR A 127 12.38 7.98 -3.46
CA THR A 127 12.91 8.31 -4.79
C THR A 127 14.12 9.24 -4.72
N GLU A 128 14.05 10.29 -3.90
CA GLU A 128 15.17 11.22 -3.73
C GLU A 128 16.37 10.56 -3.05
N GLN A 129 16.14 9.66 -2.09
CA GLN A 129 17.20 8.90 -1.43
C GLN A 129 17.94 7.99 -2.42
N LYS A 130 17.24 7.43 -3.40
CA LYS A 130 17.82 6.58 -4.45
C LYS A 130 18.52 7.35 -5.57
N LYS A 131 18.30 8.67 -5.69
CA LYS A 131 18.99 9.53 -6.66
C LYS A 131 20.36 9.99 -6.17
N LEU A 132 20.58 10.02 -4.86
CA LEU A 132 21.87 10.34 -4.30
C LEU A 132 22.86 9.23 -4.67
N PRO A 133 24.01 9.54 -5.30
CA PRO A 133 25.09 8.57 -5.38
C PRO A 133 25.44 8.17 -3.95
N GLU A 134 25.63 6.88 -3.69
CA GLU A 134 26.21 6.43 -2.43
C GLU A 134 27.50 7.24 -2.22
N LEU A 135 27.53 8.07 -1.19
CA LEU A 135 28.77 8.64 -0.69
C LEU A 135 29.61 7.45 -0.22
N SER A 136 30.41 6.92 -1.13
CA SER A 136 31.38 5.88 -0.84
C SER A 136 32.41 6.50 0.11
N PRO A 137 32.60 5.97 1.33
CA PRO A 137 33.70 6.37 2.19
C PRO A 137 35.07 6.00 1.58
#